data_AF-A0A9D8I0B4-F1
#
_entry.id   AF-A0A9D8I0B4-F1
#
_cell.length_a   1.000
_cell.length_b   1.000
_cell.length_c   1.000
_cell.angle_alpha   90.00
_cell.angle_beta   90.00
_cell.angle_gamma   90.00
#
_symmetry.space_group_name_H-M   'P 1'
#
loop_
_entity.id
_entity.type
_entity.pdbx_description
1 polymer ?
#
loop_
_entity_poly.entity_id
_entity_poly.type
_entity_poly.pdbx_seq_one_letter_code
_entity_poly.pdbx_strand_id
1 'polypeptide(L)'
;MPKDEFDFEDPLELNGVAFLTEEDTSAEMTQCFAEEFLRLGYGPDQVLALFANPHYTGPHMVMMNKGEAFVRGMIAETFARWGKRVDWAPGVASHPPSPVHRSTDRSPASAGSDLDSGALRPAPHGHPPTET
;
A
#
# COMPACT_ATOMS: atom_id res chain seq x y z
N MET A 1 -22.63 3.08 9.76
CA MET A 1 -22.43 4.54 9.65
C MET A 1 -22.28 4.90 8.19
N PRO A 2 -22.88 6.00 7.72
CA PRO A 2 -22.49 6.62 6.45
C PRO A 2 -20.98 6.87 6.48
N LYS A 3 -20.26 6.51 5.41
CA LYS A 3 -18.79 6.51 5.42
C LYS A 3 -18.14 7.89 5.24
N ASP A 4 -18.96 8.93 5.11
CA ASP A 4 -18.52 10.26 4.67
C ASP A 4 -18.56 11.31 5.80
N GLU A 5 -18.89 10.91 7.03
CA GLU A 5 -18.91 11.79 8.19
C GLU A 5 -17.69 11.50 9.08
N PHE A 6 -16.84 12.50 9.25
CA PHE A 6 -15.71 12.44 10.16
C PHE A 6 -16.20 12.74 11.58
N ASP A 7 -16.04 11.77 12.49
CA ASP A 7 -16.43 11.90 13.91
C ASP A 7 -15.17 11.95 14.77
N PHE A 8 -14.92 13.12 15.38
CA PHE A 8 -13.76 13.35 16.26
C PHE A 8 -13.78 12.50 17.53
N GLU A 9 -14.92 11.90 17.87
CA GLU A 9 -15.09 11.04 19.04
C GLU A 9 -15.16 9.55 18.65
N ASP A 10 -14.82 9.17 17.40
CA ASP A 10 -14.82 7.78 16.97
C ASP A 10 -13.76 6.97 17.75
N PRO A 11 -14.15 6.02 18.62
CA PRO A 11 -13.21 5.21 19.38
C PRO A 11 -12.36 4.27 18.50
N LEU A 12 -12.72 4.07 17.23
CA LEU A 12 -11.97 3.28 16.26
C LEU A 12 -11.03 4.14 15.40
N GLU A 13 -10.99 5.45 15.60
CA GLU A 13 -10.05 6.33 14.91
C GLU A 13 -8.60 5.99 15.29
N LEU A 14 -7.75 5.79 14.27
CA LEU A 14 -6.33 5.55 14.49
C LEU A 14 -5.63 6.85 14.92
N ASN A 15 -5.38 6.97 16.21
CA ASN A 15 -4.67 8.10 16.79
C ASN A 15 -3.17 7.78 16.99
N GLY A 16 -2.31 8.37 16.17
CA GLY A 16 -0.85 8.25 16.30
C GLY A 16 -0.25 9.44 17.07
N VAL A 17 0.60 9.17 18.06
CA VAL A 17 1.34 10.20 18.81
C VAL A 17 2.84 9.95 18.71
N ALA A 18 3.62 10.99 18.39
CA ALA A 18 5.07 10.90 18.41
C ALA A 18 5.58 10.98 19.86
N PHE A 19 6.39 10.01 20.28
CA PHE A 19 7.10 10.05 21.55
C PHE A 19 8.57 10.38 21.30
N LEU A 20 9.02 11.54 21.78
CA LEU A 20 10.39 12.00 21.59
C LEU A 20 11.32 11.27 22.57
N THR A 21 12.34 10.62 22.03
CA THR A 21 13.40 9.95 22.79
C THR A 21 14.76 10.36 22.23
N GLU A 22 15.78 10.33 23.09
CA GLU A 22 17.18 10.53 22.69
C GLU A 22 17.79 9.26 22.06
N GLU A 23 17.14 8.11 22.25
CA GLU A 23 17.60 6.84 21.70
C GLU A 23 17.43 6.78 20.18
N ASP A 24 18.54 6.52 19.48
CA ASP A 24 18.53 6.34 18.03
C ASP A 24 18.16 4.90 17.68
N THR A 25 16.90 4.71 17.30
CA THR A 25 16.33 3.40 16.91
C THR A 25 16.29 3.21 15.39
N SER A 26 17.08 3.99 14.63
CA SER A 26 17.05 3.96 13.16
C SER A 26 17.41 2.59 12.58
N ALA A 27 18.33 1.87 13.20
CA ALA A 27 18.78 0.56 12.73
C ALA A 27 17.69 -0.50 12.92
N GLU A 28 17.13 -0.59 14.12
CA GLU A 28 16.05 -1.49 14.50
C GLU A 28 14.82 -1.24 13.63
N MET A 29 14.47 0.03 13.42
CA MET A 29 13.37 0.43 12.55
C MET A 29 13.61 -0.01 11.10
N THR A 30 14.81 0.23 10.57
CA THR A 30 15.16 -0.16 9.19
C THR A 30 15.09 -1.67 9.01
N GLN A 31 15.64 -2.43 9.96
CA GLN A 31 15.58 -3.89 9.93
C GLN A 31 14.13 -4.39 9.97
N CYS A 32 13.31 -3.85 10.88
CA CYS A 32 11.92 -4.26 11.07
C CYS A 32 11.11 -4.08 9.78
N PHE A 33 11.16 -2.90 9.17
CA PHE A 33 10.45 -2.65 7.91
C PHE A 33 11.02 -3.48 6.74
N ALA A 34 12.35 -3.57 6.62
CA ALA A 34 12.96 -4.36 5.56
C ALA A 34 12.54 -5.84 5.64
N GLU A 35 12.48 -6.40 6.85
CA GLU A 35 12.05 -7.77 7.09
C GLU A 35 10.56 -7.96 6.80
N GLU A 36 9.70 -7.05 7.28
CA GLU A 36 8.26 -7.10 7.06
C GLU A 36 7.94 -7.18 5.55
N PHE A 37 8.45 -6.23 4.77
CA PHE A 37 8.16 -6.18 3.34
C PHE A 37 8.83 -7.31 2.55
N LEU A 38 10.02 -7.76 2.95
CA LEU A 38 10.63 -8.97 2.43
C LEU A 38 9.69 -10.19 2.60
N ARG A 39 9.09 -10.34 3.78
CA ARG A 39 8.18 -11.46 4.08
C ARG A 39 6.85 -11.35 3.33
N LEU A 40 6.44 -10.14 2.96
CA LEU A 40 5.33 -9.88 2.04
C LEU A 40 5.68 -10.12 0.56
N GLY A 41 6.93 -10.47 0.26
CA GLY A 41 7.37 -10.83 -1.09
C GLY A 41 8.00 -9.69 -1.89
N TYR A 42 8.30 -8.55 -1.27
CA TYR A 42 8.90 -7.40 -1.94
C TYR A 42 10.39 -7.66 -2.22
N GLY A 43 10.87 -7.17 -3.36
CA GLY A 43 12.29 -7.14 -3.72
C GLY A 43 13.04 -5.98 -3.07
N PRO A 44 14.39 -6.00 -3.06
CA PRO A 44 15.21 -5.02 -2.36
C PRO A 44 15.02 -3.57 -2.88
N ASP A 45 14.86 -3.39 -4.20
CA ASP A 45 14.59 -2.07 -4.79
C ASP A 45 13.19 -1.54 -4.41
N GLN A 46 12.20 -2.42 -4.31
CA GLN A 46 10.85 -2.05 -3.88
C GLN A 46 10.85 -1.64 -2.41
N VAL A 47 11.60 -2.35 -1.56
CA VAL A 47 11.79 -1.97 -0.16
C VAL A 47 12.49 -0.62 -0.07
N LEU A 48 13.59 -0.40 -0.82
CA LEU A 48 14.30 0.87 -0.84
C LEU A 48 13.39 2.04 -1.26
N ALA A 49 12.49 1.83 -2.22
CA ALA A 49 11.53 2.84 -2.66
C ALA A 49 10.57 3.31 -1.54
N LEU A 50 10.29 2.47 -0.54
CA LEU A 50 9.48 2.87 0.62
C LEU A 50 10.19 3.93 1.46
N PHE A 51 11.50 3.77 1.67
CA PHE A 51 12.33 4.73 2.41
C PHE A 51 12.48 6.06 1.65
N ALA A 52 12.37 6.06 0.33
CA ALA A 52 12.40 7.28 -0.48
C ALA A 52 11.06 8.04 -0.49
N ASN A 53 9.98 7.44 -0.01
CA ASN A 53 8.64 8.01 -0.12
C ASN A 53 8.21 8.74 1.18
N PRO A 54 7.93 10.05 1.15
CA PRO A 54 7.57 10.84 2.34
C PRO A 54 6.25 10.43 3.00
N HIS A 55 5.37 9.71 2.30
CA HIS A 55 4.16 9.16 2.88
C HIS A 55 4.42 8.01 3.86
N TYR A 56 5.62 7.41 3.81
CA TYR A 56 6.08 6.42 4.78
C TYR A 56 6.98 7.09 5.81
N THR A 57 6.40 7.86 6.73
CA THR A 57 7.13 8.77 7.62
C THR A 57 8.27 8.08 8.39
N GLY A 58 8.04 6.92 9.00
CA GLY A 58 9.09 6.16 9.71
C GLY A 58 10.30 5.84 8.83
N PRO A 59 10.14 5.02 7.77
CA PRO A 59 11.20 4.73 6.81
C PRO A 59 11.86 5.98 6.21
N HIS A 60 11.06 6.99 5.85
CA HIS A 60 11.57 8.21 5.24
C HIS A 60 12.43 9.05 6.20
N MET A 61 12.10 9.08 7.49
CA MET A 61 12.94 9.71 8.50
C MET A 61 14.30 9.03 8.60
N VAL A 62 14.37 7.69 8.56
CA VAL A 62 15.66 6.98 8.55
C VAL A 62 16.48 7.37 7.32
N MET A 63 15.86 7.42 6.13
CA MET A 63 16.53 7.85 4.90
C MET A 63 17.12 9.26 5.04
N MET A 64 16.38 10.20 5.60
CA MET A 64 16.85 11.58 5.79
C MET A 64 17.97 11.69 6.84
N ASN A 65 17.87 10.92 7.94
CA ASN A 65 18.81 11.03 9.05
C ASN A 65 20.11 10.23 8.85
N LYS A 66 20.05 9.09 8.16
CA LYS A 66 21.18 8.16 7.99
C LYS A 66 21.70 8.06 6.56
N GLY A 67 20.91 8.47 5.59
CA GLY A 67 21.26 8.43 4.18
C GLY A 67 21.07 7.06 3.51
N GLU A 68 21.09 7.08 2.18
CA GLU A 68 20.76 5.92 1.35
C GLU A 68 21.74 4.75 1.51
N ALA A 69 23.04 5.03 1.68
CA ALA A 69 24.06 4.00 1.83
C ALA A 69 23.80 3.12 3.07
N PHE A 70 23.40 3.74 4.19
CA PHE A 70 23.02 3.03 5.41
C PHE A 70 21.80 2.13 5.16
N VAL A 71 20.74 2.69 4.56
CA VAL A 71 19.50 1.97 4.28
C VAL A 71 19.75 0.77 3.35
N ARG A 72 20.50 0.95 2.27
CA ARG A 72 20.89 -0.13 1.35
C ARG A 72 21.68 -1.23 2.06
N GLY A 73 22.59 -0.86 2.97
CA GLY A 73 23.35 -1.81 3.79
C GLY A 73 22.42 -2.67 4.66
N MET A 74 21.53 -2.02 5.41
CA MET A 74 20.57 -2.70 6.29
C MET A 74 19.60 -3.60 5.52
N ILE A 75 19.10 -3.17 4.36
CA ILE A 75 18.24 -4.01 3.50
C ILE A 75 19.01 -5.25 3.03
N ALA A 76 20.24 -5.07 2.54
CA ALA A 76 21.06 -6.19 2.08
C ALA A 76 21.37 -7.19 3.21
N GLU A 77 21.69 -6.69 4.40
CA GLU A 77 21.95 -7.52 5.57
C GLU A 77 20.71 -8.30 6.02
N THR A 78 19.55 -7.64 6.01
CA THR A 78 18.27 -8.26 6.35
C THR A 78 17.92 -9.37 5.34
N PHE A 79 18.05 -9.11 4.04
CA PHE A 79 17.82 -10.11 3.00
C PHE A 79 18.79 -11.30 3.11
N ALA A 80 20.06 -11.05 3.44
CA ALA A 80 21.07 -12.09 3.60
C ALA A 80 20.74 -13.04 4.76
N ARG A 81 20.20 -12.53 5.89
CA ARG A 81 19.72 -13.37 7.01
C ARG A 81 18.62 -14.35 6.59
N TRP A 82 17.87 -14.01 5.55
CA TRP A 82 16.83 -14.83 4.93
C TRP A 82 17.32 -15.63 3.71
N GLY A 83 18.65 -15.72 3.50
CA GLY A 83 19.25 -16.47 2.40
C GLY A 83 19.06 -15.84 1.02
N LYS A 84 18.69 -14.56 0.95
CA LYS A 84 18.51 -13.81 -0.30
C LYS A 84 19.69 -12.88 -0.52
N ARG A 85 20.30 -12.97 -1.70
CA ARG A 85 21.35 -12.04 -2.12
C ARG A 85 20.71 -10.78 -2.71
N VAL A 86 21.28 -9.62 -2.38
CA VAL A 86 20.91 -8.33 -2.97
C VAL A 86 22.05 -7.86 -3.84
N ASP A 87 21.78 -7.68 -5.13
CA ASP A 87 22.70 -7.09 -6.09
C ASP A 87 22.15 -5.73 -6.50
N TRP A 88 22.72 -4.66 -5.94
CA TRP A 88 22.32 -3.30 -6.27
C TRP A 88 22.81 -2.94 -7.67
N ALA A 89 21.89 -2.65 -8.59
CA ALA A 89 22.28 -2.14 -9.90
C ALA A 89 22.96 -0.77 -9.74
N PRO A 90 24.09 -0.51 -10.42
CA PRO A 90 24.72 0.80 -10.38
C PRO A 90 23.81 1.85 -11.02
N GLY A 91 23.29 2.79 -10.23
CA GLY A 91 22.80 4.09 -10.72
C GLY A 91 21.32 4.22 -11.12
N VAL A 92 20.43 3.28 -10.79
CA VAL A 92 18.99 3.46 -11.08
C VAL A 92 18.30 4.11 -9.86
N ALA A 93 17.84 5.34 -10.02
CA ALA A 93 17.00 6.02 -9.03
C ALA A 93 15.69 5.25 -8.82
N SER A 94 15.29 5.09 -7.56
CA SER A 94 14.09 4.37 -7.14
C SER A 94 12.85 4.92 -7.83
N HIS A 95 12.28 4.14 -8.75
CA HIS A 95 10.95 4.42 -9.27
C HIS A 95 9.92 3.94 -8.24
N PRO A 96 8.84 4.71 -8.00
CA PRO A 96 7.78 4.25 -7.11
C PRO A 96 7.20 2.93 -7.62
N PRO A 97 6.84 1.98 -6.73
CA PRO A 97 6.28 0.72 -7.15
C PRO A 97 4.98 0.96 -7.93
N SER A 98 4.93 0.47 -9.17
CA SER A 98 3.67 0.39 -9.91
C SER A 98 2.75 -0.62 -9.21
N PRO A 99 1.45 -0.33 -9.08
CA PRO A 99 0.51 -1.25 -8.47
C PRO A 99 0.48 -2.55 -9.29
N VAL A 100 0.75 -3.67 -8.62
CA VAL A 100 0.70 -4.99 -9.23
C VAL A 100 -0.77 -5.28 -9.54
N HIS A 101 -1.19 -5.08 -10.79
CA HIS A 101 -2.48 -5.57 -11.24
C HIS A 101 -2.45 -7.11 -11.18
N ARG A 102 -3.24 -7.68 -10.27
CA ARG A 102 -3.57 -9.10 -10.26
C ARG A 102 -4.14 -9.44 -11.64
N SER A 103 -3.40 -10.21 -12.43
CA SER A 103 -3.87 -10.80 -13.67
C SER A 103 -5.19 -11.54 -13.40
N THR A 104 -6.28 -10.99 -13.91
CA THR A 104 -7.57 -11.68 -13.99
C THR A 104 -7.55 -12.51 -15.27
N ASP A 105 -6.73 -13.58 -15.28
CA ASP A 105 -6.92 -14.63 -16.27
C ASP A 105 -8.16 -15.44 -15.85
N ARG A 106 -9.34 -14.93 -16.21
CA ARG A 106 -10.56 -15.72 -16.25
C ARG A 106 -10.76 -16.15 -17.70
N SER A 107 -10.30 -17.36 -18.00
CA SER A 107 -10.65 -18.07 -19.24
C SER A 107 -12.18 -18.06 -19.47
N PRO A 108 -12.64 -17.92 -20.73
CA PRO A 108 -14.06 -17.88 -21.05
C PRO A 108 -14.64 -19.29 -21.07
N ALA A 109 -15.56 -19.59 -20.15
CA ALA A 109 -16.46 -20.73 -20.28
C ALA A 109 -17.46 -20.42 -21.40
N SER A 110 -17.42 -21.22 -22.45
CA SER A 110 -18.43 -21.27 -23.50
C SER A 110 -19.57 -22.20 -23.12
N ALA A 111 -20.73 -21.91 -23.71
CA ALA A 111 -21.89 -22.77 -23.98
C ALA A 111 -23.13 -22.57 -23.09
N GLY A 112 -24.25 -22.23 -23.74
CA GLY A 112 -25.57 -22.70 -23.34
C GLY A 112 -26.74 -21.72 -23.41
N SER A 113 -27.25 -21.50 -24.62
CA SER A 113 -28.67 -21.39 -25.01
C SER A 113 -29.66 -20.48 -24.23
N ASP A 114 -30.16 -19.48 -24.98
CA ASP A 114 -31.57 -19.19 -25.27
C ASP A 114 -32.62 -19.51 -24.19
N LEU A 115 -33.32 -18.46 -23.73
CA LEU A 115 -34.77 -18.46 -23.50
C LEU A 115 -35.31 -17.02 -23.52
N ASP A 116 -35.78 -16.67 -24.71
CA ASP A 116 -36.98 -15.93 -25.10
C ASP A 116 -37.84 -15.19 -24.05
N SER A 117 -38.30 -14.01 -24.51
CA SER A 117 -39.59 -13.35 -24.28
C SER A 117 -39.87 -12.59 -22.98
N GLY A 118 -40.17 -11.29 -23.15
CA GLY A 118 -40.94 -10.54 -22.17
C GLY A 118 -40.76 -9.02 -22.22
N ALA A 119 -41.11 -8.38 -23.33
CA ALA A 119 -41.23 -6.94 -23.40
C ALA A 119 -42.23 -6.41 -22.36
N LEU A 120 -41.85 -5.41 -21.56
CA LEU A 120 -42.80 -4.43 -21.05
C LEU A 120 -42.15 -3.04 -21.06
N ARG A 121 -42.78 -2.13 -21.81
CA ARG A 121 -42.38 -0.75 -22.08
C ARG A 121 -42.55 0.13 -20.83
N PRO A 122 -41.88 1.29 -20.76
CA PRO A 122 -41.90 2.17 -19.59
C PRO A 122 -43.09 3.15 -19.63
N ALA A 123 -43.51 3.64 -18.46
CA ALA A 123 -44.45 4.75 -18.30
C ALA A 123 -44.19 5.48 -16.96
N PRO A 124 -44.67 6.73 -16.76
CA PRO A 124 -43.78 7.88 -16.60
C PRO A 124 -43.96 8.67 -15.29
N HIS A 125 -43.08 9.65 -15.11
CA HIS A 125 -43.10 10.82 -14.22
C HIS A 125 -44.36 11.10 -13.38
N GLY A 126 -44.15 11.26 -12.06
CA GLY A 126 -45.06 11.98 -11.17
C GLY A 126 -44.26 12.89 -10.23
N HIS A 127 -44.44 14.21 -10.38
CA HIS A 127 -43.98 15.26 -9.47
C HIS A 127 -44.76 15.22 -8.13
N PRO A 128 -44.24 15.83 -7.05
CA PRO A 128 -44.74 15.68 -5.68
C PRO A 128 -45.90 16.65 -5.36
N PRO A 129 -46.69 16.39 -4.32
CA PRO A 129 -47.51 17.42 -3.70
C PRO A 129 -46.77 18.16 -2.58
N THR A 130 -46.93 19.47 -2.63
CA THR A 130 -46.55 20.52 -1.68
C THR A 130 -47.54 20.61 -0.50
N GLU A 131 -47.09 21.26 0.58
CA GLU A 131 -47.86 21.91 1.68
C GLU A 131 -48.50 20.96 2.72
N THR A 132 -48.42 21.23 4.03
CA THR A 132 -48.60 22.49 4.77
C THR A 132 -47.77 22.53 6.04
#